data_AF-A0A5C7Z5X2-F1
#
_entry.id   AF-A0A5C7Z5X2-F1
#
_cell.length_a   1.000
_cell.length_b   1.000
_cell.length_c   1.000
_cell.angle_alpha   90.00
_cell.angle_beta   90.00
_cell.angle_gamma   90.00
#
_symmetry.space_group_name_H-M   'P 1'
#
loop_
_entity.id
_entity.type
_entity.pdbx_description
1 polymer ?
#
loop_
_entity_poly.entity_id
_entity_poly.type
_entity_poly.pdbx_seq_one_letter_code
_entity_poly.pdbx_strand_id
1 'polypeptide(L)' 'ITKIKLIKKGVTPNSQIVLLAASIKMPYTLTGNLNAIDADNTEVQLAFEGDFNPMMAMMIKGPITKFIVTLAQNMGKL' A
#
# COMPACT_ATOMS: atom_id res chain seq x y z
N ILE A 1 -6.70 11.02 -15.93
CA ILE A 1 -6.50 10.63 -14.52
C ILE A 1 -5.69 9.35 -14.50
N THR A 2 -4.44 9.40 -14.03
CA THR A 2 -3.53 8.24 -13.98
C THR A 2 -4.04 7.24 -12.95
N LYS A 3 -4.36 6.00 -13.37
CA LYS A 3 -4.84 4.94 -12.46
C LYS A 3 -3.64 4.24 -11.82
N ILE A 4 -3.60 4.18 -10.49
CA ILE A 4 -2.64 3.37 -9.72
C ILE A 4 -3.02 1.90 -9.92
N LYS A 5 -2.06 1.06 -10.32
CA LYS A 5 -2.25 -0.38 -10.58
C LYS A 5 -1.23 -1.18 -9.77
N LEU A 6 -1.72 -2.20 -9.07
CA LEU A 6 -0.94 -3.08 -8.20
C LEU A 6 -0.99 -4.52 -8.69
N ILE A 7 0.11 -5.26 -8.51
CA ILE A 7 0.23 -6.69 -8.81
C ILE A 7 0.59 -7.40 -7.50
N LYS A 8 -0.11 -8.50 -7.19
CA LYS A 8 0.21 -9.32 -6.02
C LYS A 8 1.56 -10.02 -6.22
N LYS A 9 2.51 -9.74 -5.32
CA LYS A 9 3.82 -10.41 -5.29
C LYS A 9 3.81 -11.62 -4.37
N GLY A 10 3.24 -11.46 -3.18
CA GLY A 10 3.25 -12.50 -2.15
C GLY A 10 2.24 -12.20 -1.05
N VAL A 11 1.80 -13.25 -0.37
CA VAL A 11 0.95 -13.18 0.82
C VAL A 11 1.45 -14.20 1.81
N THR A 12 1.57 -13.78 3.06
CA THR A 12 1.66 -14.66 4.22
C THR A 12 0.29 -14.64 4.91
N PRO A 13 -0.38 -15.80 5.06
CA PRO A 13 -1.72 -15.85 5.64
C PRO A 13 -1.79 -15.11 6.97
N ASN A 14 -2.80 -14.26 7.12
CA ASN A 14 -3.13 -13.51 8.34
C ASN A 14 -2.02 -12.58 8.89
N SER A 15 -0.92 -12.37 8.17
CA SER A 15 0.19 -11.54 8.67
C SER A 15 0.73 -10.54 7.65
N GLN A 16 0.69 -10.85 6.35
CA GLN A 16 1.26 -9.94 5.36
C GLN A 16 0.69 -10.11 3.96
N ILE A 17 0.58 -8.98 3.25
CA ILE A 17 0.41 -8.92 1.80
C ILE A 17 1.43 -7.96 1.19
N VAL A 18 2.08 -8.39 0.10
CA VAL A 18 3.05 -7.57 -0.64
C VAL A 18 2.54 -7.36 -2.06
N LEU A 19 2.38 -6.09 -2.43
CA LEU A 19 1.89 -5.64 -3.73
C LEU A 19 2.96 -4.80 -4.42
N LEU A 20 3.23 -5.07 -5.70
CA LEU A 20 4.16 -4.31 -6.52
C LEU A 20 3.44 -3.37 -7.48
N ALA A 21 4.09 -2.29 -7.86
CA ALA A 21 3.67 -1.46 -8.98
C ALA A 21 3.53 -2.29 -10.26
N ALA A 22 2.43 -2.11 -10.99
CA ALA A 22 2.30 -2.69 -12.33
C ALA A 22 3.17 -1.98 -13.38
N SER A 23 3.76 -0.83 -13.05
CA SER A 23 4.57 -0.02 -13.96
C SER A 23 6.05 -0.19 -13.65
N ILE A 24 6.83 -0.63 -14.65
CA ILE A 24 8.29 -0.77 -14.55
C ILE A 24 8.98 0.60 -14.42
N LYS A 25 8.39 1.65 -15.00
CA LYS A 25 8.95 3.02 -14.96
C LYS A 25 8.90 3.68 -13.58
N MET A 26 8.16 3.08 -12.65
CA MET A 26 7.95 3.61 -11.31
C MET A 26 7.85 2.44 -10.33
N PRO A 27 8.97 1.80 -9.96
CA PRO A 27 8.97 0.68 -9.05
C PRO A 27 8.61 1.16 -7.65
N TYR A 28 7.50 0.65 -7.13
CA TYR A 28 7.11 0.81 -5.74
C TYR A 28 6.47 -0.46 -5.22
N THR A 29 6.50 -0.60 -3.90
CA THR A 29 5.91 -1.69 -3.15
C THR A 29 4.93 -1.11 -2.15
N LEU A 30 3.75 -1.71 -2.06
CA LEU A 30 2.81 -1.52 -0.97
C LEU A 30 2.76 -2.81 -0.17
N THR A 31 3.21 -2.75 1.07
CA THR A 31 3.17 -3.86 2.01
C THR A 31 2.09 -3.59 3.05
N GLY A 32 1.12 -4.49 3.14
CA GLY A 32 0.15 -4.52 4.24
C GLY A 32 0.63 -5.50 5.30
N ASN A 33 1.01 -5.01 6.47
CA ASN A 33 1.32 -5.82 7.64
C ASN A 33 0.07 -5.93 8.52
N LEU A 34 -0.22 -7.14 8.97
CA LEU A 34 -1.34 -7.46 9.84
C LEU A 34 -0.78 -7.96 11.16
N ASN A 35 -1.04 -7.23 12.24
CA ASN A 35 -0.67 -7.61 13.59
C ASN A 35 -1.94 -7.85 14.39
N ALA A 36 -2.22 -9.11 14.75
CA ALA A 36 -3.27 -9.42 15.70
C ALA A 36 -2.95 -8.78 17.04
N ILE A 37 -3.85 -7.96 17.56
CA ILE A 37 -3.74 -7.36 18.89
C ILE A 37 -4.39 -8.29 19.91
N ASP A 38 -5.60 -8.77 19.59
CA ASP A 38 -6.37 -9.72 20.39
C ASP A 38 -7.32 -10.55 19.49
N ALA A 39 -8.31 -11.21 20.07
CA ALA A 39 -9.24 -12.08 19.35
C ALA A 39 -10.11 -11.33 18.33
N ASP A 40 -10.41 -10.06 18.58
CA ASP A 40 -11.37 -9.27 17.81
C ASP A 40 -10.70 -8.10 17.06
N ASN A 41 -9.45 -7.78 17.40
CA ASN A 41 -8.73 -6.63 16.86
C ASN A 41 -7.45 -7.03 16.12
N THR A 42 -7.30 -6.46 14.91
CA THR A 42 -6.06 -6.56 14.12
C THR A 42 -5.63 -5.17 13.71
N GLU A 43 -4.39 -4.82 14.03
CA GLU A 43 -3.75 -3.64 13.49
C GLU A 43 -3.32 -3.90 12.05
N VAL A 44 -3.69 -2.99 11.16
CA VAL A 44 -3.28 -3.02 9.75
C VAL A 44 -2.38 -1.83 9.47
N GLN A 45 -1.12 -2.11 9.14
CA GLN A 45 -0.16 -1.09 8.71
C GLN A 45 0.06 -1.18 7.20
N LEU A 46 -0.13 -0.07 6.50
CA LEU A 46 0.18 0.06 5.08
C LEU A 46 1.51 0.80 4.89
N ALA A 47 2.56 0.06 4.57
CA ALA A 47 3.88 0.60 4.26
C ALA A 47 4.04 0.77 2.75
N PHE A 48 4.34 1.99 2.32
CA PHE A 48 4.62 2.30 0.92
C PHE A 48 6.09 2.64 0.76
N GLU A 49 6.77 1.87 -0.08
CA GLU A 49 8.19 2.01 -0.36
C GLU A 49 8.40 2.19 -1.85
N GLY A 50 9.20 3.18 -2.23
CA GLY A 50 9.58 3.36 -3.63
C GLY A 50 10.85 4.18 -3.72
N ASP A 51 11.63 3.88 -4.74
CA ASP A 51 12.85 4.61 -5.04
C ASP A 51 12.50 5.79 -5.98
N PHE A 52 12.23 6.93 -5.38
CA PHE A 52 11.90 8.14 -6.11
C PHE A 52 12.97 9.19 -5.88
N ASN A 53 13.38 9.85 -6.96
CA ASN A 53 14.17 11.05 -6.82
C ASN A 53 13.34 12.15 -6.09
N PRO A 54 14.00 13.13 -5.45
CA PRO A 54 13.33 14.16 -4.63
C PRO A 54 12.26 14.97 -5.38
N MET A 55 12.47 15.19 -6.69
CA MET A 55 11.54 15.91 -7.54
C MET A 55 10.25 15.11 -7.79
N MET A 56 10.39 13.82 -8.09
CA MET A 56 9.26 12.92 -8.26
C MET A 56 8.51 12.76 -6.95
N ALA A 57 9.21 12.55 -5.82
CA ALA A 57 8.61 12.33 -4.51
C ALA A 57 7.48 13.32 -4.18
N MET A 58 7.64 14.61 -4.50
CA MET A 58 6.59 15.62 -4.27
C MET A 58 5.36 15.45 -5.15
N MET A 59 5.52 15.06 -6.42
CA MET A 59 4.41 14.90 -7.38
C MET A 59 3.58 13.65 -7.11
N ILE A 60 4.19 12.61 -6.55
CA ILE A 60 3.54 11.32 -6.29
C ILE A 60 3.07 11.16 -4.84
N LYS A 61 3.67 11.89 -3.88
CA LYS A 61 3.23 11.90 -2.47
C LYS A 61 1.73 12.19 -2.34
N GLY A 62 1.22 13.23 -2.99
CA GLY A 62 -0.21 13.58 -2.92
C GLY A 62 -1.14 12.43 -3.38
N PRO A 63 -1.01 11.95 -4.62
CA PRO A 63 -1.80 10.83 -5.14
C PRO A 63 -1.68 9.54 -4.32
N ILE A 64 -0.47 9.16 -3.89
CA ILE A 64 -0.24 7.93 -3.10
C ILE A 64 -0.84 8.06 -1.71
N THR A 65 -0.64 9.18 -1.02
CA THR A 65 -1.26 9.43 0.30
C THR A 65 -2.78 9.34 0.18
N LYS A 66 -3.38 9.98 -0.82
CA LYS A 66 -4.84 9.90 -1.05
C LYS A 66 -5.30 8.45 -1.29
N PHE A 67 -4.53 7.68 -2.06
CA PHE A 67 -4.82 6.27 -2.32
C PHE A 67 -4.78 5.42 -1.05
N ILE A 68 -3.73 5.55 -0.22
CA ILE A 68 -3.57 4.82 1.05
C ILE A 68 -4.71 5.15 2.01
N VAL A 69 -5.04 6.44 2.17
CA VAL A 69 -6.16 6.87 3.02
C VAL A 69 -7.49 6.29 2.52
N THR A 70 -7.74 6.37 1.21
CA THR A 70 -8.96 5.81 0.61
C THR A 70 -9.03 4.30 0.83
N LEU A 71 -7.91 3.59 0.73
CA LEU A 71 -7.86 2.15 0.96
C LEU A 71 -8.20 1.82 2.42
N ALA A 72 -7.54 2.49 3.38
CA ALA A 72 -7.79 2.32 4.81
C ALA A 72 -9.26 2.60 5.20
N GLN A 73 -9.85 3.68 4.67
CA GLN A 73 -11.25 4.02 4.90
C GLN A 73 -12.25 2.99 4.36
N ASN A 74 -11.90 2.27 3.30
CA ASN A 74 -12.76 1.23 2.74
C ASN A 74 -12.57 -0.13 3.42
N MET A 75 -11.43 -0.39 4.05
CA MET A 75 -11.22 -1.62 4.83
C MET A 75 -12.13 -1.70 6.04
N GLY A 76 -12.39 -0.58 6.73
CA GLY A 76 -13.32 -0.54 7.87
C GLY A 76 -14.81 -0.63 7.49
N LYS A 77 -15.15 -0.81 6.20
CA LYS A 77 -16.53 -0.99 5.72
C LYS A 77 -16.86 -2.43 5.33
N LEU A 78 -15.88 -3.34 5.42
CA LEU A 78 -16.01 -4.77 5.14
C LEU A 78 -16.28 -5.53 6.44
#